data_AF-A0A3L6DDV8-F1
#
_entry.id   AF-A0A3L6DDV8-F1
#
_cell.length_a   1.000
_cell.length_b   1.000
_cell.length_c   1.000
_cell.angle_alpha   90.00
_cell.angle_beta   90.00
_cell.angle_gamma   90.00
#
_symmetry.space_group_name_H-M   'P 1'
#
loop_
_entity.id
_entity.type
_entity.pdbx_description
1 polymer ?
#
loop_
_entity_poly.entity_id
_entity_poly.type
_entity_poly.pdbx_seq_one_letter_code
_entity_poly.pdbx_strand_id
1 'polypeptide(L)'
;MATAAPVSVKGFNCTANRTHPCQVYALYRAGFTGVPLDLAAIGDLFAVSRFMVEHANNLSTTAAPANGQPLLVPLQCGCPSWSSSSYTLMQYQIGLGDTYWIVSTTKLQNLTQYQVVERVNPTLVPTVLDVGTKVTFPVFCQCPAAADNATTLVTYVMQLEDTYVSVAAAFSVAYPQ
;
A
#
# COMPACT_ATOMS: atom_id res chain seq x y z
N MET A 1 -16.45 11.26 19.32
CA MET A 1 -16.49 10.00 18.55
C MET A 1 -15.95 10.31 17.16
N ALA A 2 -14.73 9.89 16.85
CA ALA A 2 -14.17 10.09 15.51
C ALA A 2 -14.88 9.12 14.56
N THR A 3 -15.61 9.65 13.59
CA THR A 3 -16.14 8.88 12.47
C THR A 3 -14.98 8.29 11.69
N ALA A 4 -14.88 6.96 11.64
CA ALA A 4 -13.95 6.27 10.75
C ALA A 4 -14.13 6.82 9.34
N ALA A 5 -13.03 7.22 8.68
CA ALA A 5 -13.09 7.69 7.31
C ALA A 5 -13.82 6.64 6.44
N PRO A 6 -14.72 7.06 5.53
CA PRO A 6 -15.48 6.13 4.71
C PRO A 6 -14.54 5.22 3.93
N VAL A 7 -14.84 3.92 3.98
CA VAL A 7 -14.07 2.85 3.35
C VAL A 7 -14.08 3.06 1.83
N SER A 8 -12.99 3.56 1.25
CA SER A 8 -12.92 3.76 -0.20
C SER A 8 -12.57 2.45 -0.91
N VAL A 9 -13.60 1.67 -1.26
CA VAL A 9 -13.49 0.51 -2.17
C VAL A 9 -13.40 0.93 -3.64
N LYS A 10 -13.49 2.24 -3.92
CA LYS A 10 -13.38 2.82 -5.25
C LYS A 10 -11.96 3.38 -5.41
N GLY A 11 -11.20 2.78 -6.32
CA GLY A 11 -9.85 3.22 -6.66
C GLY A 11 -9.84 4.40 -7.63
N PHE A 12 -8.63 4.82 -8.00
CA PHE A 12 -8.40 5.80 -9.04
C PHE A 12 -8.67 5.18 -10.41
N ASN A 13 -9.33 5.90 -11.30
CA ASN A 13 -9.55 5.40 -12.66
C ASN A 13 -8.25 5.40 -13.46
N CYS A 14 -8.09 4.39 -14.29
CA CYS A 14 -7.09 4.40 -15.33
C CYS A 14 -7.43 5.47 -16.36
N THR A 15 -6.61 6.50 -16.46
CA THR A 15 -6.81 7.60 -17.42
C THR A 15 -5.73 7.60 -18.49
N ALA A 16 -6.11 7.88 -19.74
CA ALA A 16 -5.18 7.91 -20.87
C ALA A 16 -4.13 9.03 -20.78
N ASN A 17 -4.35 10.05 -19.96
CA ASN A 17 -3.39 11.15 -19.72
C ASN A 17 -2.25 10.77 -18.76
N ARG A 18 -2.19 9.51 -18.31
CA ARG A 18 -1.18 8.99 -17.39
C ARG A 18 -0.48 7.78 -17.98
N THR A 19 0.84 7.78 -17.93
CA THR A 19 1.66 6.67 -18.39
C THR A 19 1.74 5.58 -17.32
N HIS A 20 1.37 4.35 -17.68
CA HIS A 20 1.48 3.17 -16.82
C HIS A 20 2.40 2.13 -17.48
N PRO A 21 3.12 1.31 -16.69
CA PRO A 21 3.26 1.40 -15.25
C PRO A 21 4.17 2.57 -14.82
N CYS A 22 4.07 2.99 -13.56
CA CYS A 22 4.94 4.02 -12.98
C CYS A 22 5.40 3.63 -11.56
N GLN A 23 6.49 4.25 -11.12
CA GLN A 23 6.99 4.11 -9.75
C GLN A 23 6.22 5.02 -8.80
N VAL A 24 5.61 4.42 -7.78
CA VAL A 24 4.93 5.11 -6.67
C VAL A 24 5.47 4.59 -5.34
N TYR A 25 5.01 5.17 -4.24
CA TYR A 25 5.31 4.67 -2.90
C TYR A 25 4.04 4.45 -2.10
N ALA A 26 4.09 3.53 -1.13
CA ALA A 26 3.16 3.50 -0.02
C ALA A 26 3.92 3.88 1.26
N LEU A 27 3.30 4.68 2.12
CA LEU A 27 3.85 4.89 3.46
C LEU A 27 3.35 3.78 4.38
N TYR A 28 4.30 3.00 4.88
CA TYR A 28 4.08 1.89 5.81
C TYR A 28 4.73 2.19 7.15
N ARG A 29 4.15 1.75 8.28
CA ARG A 29 4.74 1.98 9.60
C ARG A 29 5.17 0.67 10.24
N ALA A 30 6.45 0.47 10.51
CA ALA A 30 6.95 -0.80 11.05
C ALA A 30 6.55 -1.04 12.52
N GLY A 31 6.50 -2.30 12.97
CA GLY A 31 6.56 -2.65 14.40
C GLY A 31 5.34 -2.44 15.29
N PHE A 32 4.13 -2.40 14.74
CA PHE A 32 2.90 -2.55 15.53
C PHE A 32 2.50 -4.03 15.70
N THR A 33 1.53 -4.33 16.57
CA THR A 33 1.04 -5.71 16.75
C THR A 33 0.54 -6.29 15.42
N GLY A 34 1.12 -7.40 14.96
CA GLY A 34 0.79 -8.03 13.68
C GLY A 34 1.50 -7.42 12.46
N VAL A 35 2.40 -6.46 12.67
CA VAL A 35 3.19 -5.77 11.64
C VAL A 35 4.67 -6.13 11.82
N PRO A 36 5.39 -6.62 10.79
CA PRO A 36 6.77 -7.01 10.94
C PRO A 36 7.70 -5.85 11.30
N LEU A 37 8.73 -6.16 12.09
CA LEU A 37 9.90 -5.31 12.30
C LEU A 37 11.05 -5.63 11.34
N ASP A 38 10.94 -6.72 10.59
CA ASP A 38 11.98 -7.14 9.66
C ASP A 38 11.70 -6.62 8.24
N LEU A 39 12.70 -6.00 7.62
CA LEU A 39 12.56 -5.40 6.29
C LEU A 39 12.34 -6.45 5.20
N ALA A 40 12.81 -7.69 5.38
CA ALA A 40 12.50 -8.77 4.43
C ALA A 40 11.03 -9.19 4.55
N ALA A 41 10.52 -9.38 5.76
CA ALA A 41 9.10 -9.65 5.98
C ALA A 41 8.18 -8.52 5.49
N ILE A 42 8.60 -7.25 5.63
CA ILE A 42 7.90 -6.12 5.01
C ILE A 42 7.97 -6.23 3.48
N GLY A 43 9.15 -6.53 2.93
CA GLY A 43 9.31 -6.77 1.48
C GLY A 43 8.34 -7.84 0.95
N ASP A 44 8.21 -8.96 1.65
CA ASP A 44 7.31 -10.06 1.30
C ASP A 44 5.83 -9.63 1.28
N LEU A 45 5.41 -8.71 2.17
CA LEU A 45 4.03 -8.17 2.17
C LEU A 45 3.72 -7.35 0.91
N PHE A 46 4.71 -6.63 0.41
CA PHE A 46 4.55 -5.73 -0.73
C PHE A 46 5.06 -6.31 -2.05
N ALA A 47 5.53 -7.57 -2.05
CA ALA A 47 6.18 -8.23 -3.17
C ALA A 47 7.40 -7.44 -3.70
N VAL A 48 8.20 -6.90 -2.79
CA VAL A 48 9.43 -6.14 -3.09
C VAL A 48 10.62 -6.72 -2.34
N SER A 49 11.84 -6.42 -2.81
CA SER A 49 13.03 -6.86 -2.09
C SER A 49 13.32 -5.97 -0.87
N ARG A 50 13.94 -6.56 0.15
CA ARG A 50 14.52 -5.83 1.29
C ARG A 50 15.36 -4.63 0.84
N PHE A 51 16.23 -4.84 -0.15
CA PHE A 51 17.10 -3.80 -0.71
C PHE A 51 16.31 -2.60 -1.25
N MET A 52 15.17 -2.84 -1.91
CA MET A 52 14.33 -1.75 -2.41
C MET A 52 13.77 -0.89 -1.28
N VAL A 53 13.34 -1.50 -0.17
CA VAL A 53 12.83 -0.77 1.00
C VAL A 53 13.97 -0.01 1.68
N GLU A 54 15.13 -0.63 1.85
CA GLU A 54 16.31 0.02 2.44
C GLU A 54 16.76 1.22 1.62
N HIS A 55 16.89 1.06 0.29
CA HIS A 55 17.33 2.10 -0.62
C HIS A 55 16.35 3.28 -0.66
N ALA A 56 15.04 3.01 -0.69
CA ALA A 56 14.01 4.05 -0.67
C ALA A 56 14.00 4.89 0.61
N ASN A 57 14.50 4.33 1.73
CA ASN A 57 14.49 4.97 3.04
C ASN A 57 15.89 5.38 3.52
N ASN A 58 16.92 5.22 2.69
CA ASN A 58 18.32 5.47 3.03
C ASN A 58 18.76 4.77 4.33
N LEU A 59 18.34 3.51 4.51
CA LEU A 59 18.66 2.68 5.68
C LEU A 59 19.90 1.81 5.43
N SER A 60 20.62 1.47 6.50
CA SER A 60 21.70 0.49 6.46
C SER A 60 21.16 -0.94 6.40
N THR A 61 21.86 -1.84 5.73
CA THR A 61 21.45 -3.24 5.48
C THR A 61 21.31 -4.10 6.73
N THR A 62 21.69 -3.62 7.91
CA THR A 62 21.68 -4.38 9.17
C THR A 62 20.74 -3.84 10.24
N ALA A 63 20.12 -2.67 10.03
CA ALA A 63 19.28 -2.04 11.04
C ALA A 63 17.82 -2.49 10.89
N ALA A 64 17.24 -3.04 11.97
CA ALA A 64 15.80 -3.20 12.06
C ALA A 64 15.15 -1.81 12.24
N PRO A 65 14.04 -1.51 11.55
CA PRO A 65 13.27 -0.30 11.81
C PRO A 65 12.80 -0.22 13.27
N ALA A 66 12.65 1.00 13.78
CA ALA A 66 12.04 1.21 15.09
C ALA A 66 10.51 1.00 15.03
N ASN A 67 9.89 0.71 16.18
CA ASN A 67 8.44 0.65 16.28
C ASN A 67 7.81 2.00 15.87
N GLY A 68 6.81 1.93 14.99
CA GLY A 68 6.12 3.08 14.41
C GLY A 68 6.92 3.82 13.34
N GLN A 69 8.15 3.41 13.01
CA GLN A 69 8.97 4.09 12.02
C GLN A 69 8.27 4.10 10.65
N PRO A 70 8.02 5.28 10.06
CA PRO A 70 7.48 5.37 8.71
C PRO A 70 8.54 4.94 7.69
N LEU A 71 8.11 4.15 6.72
CA LEU A 71 8.91 3.61 5.63
C LEU A 71 8.18 3.86 4.31
N LEU A 72 8.87 4.42 3.34
CA LEU A 72 8.44 4.46 1.96
C LEU A 72 8.70 3.09 1.32
N VAL A 73 7.64 2.40 0.93
CA VAL A 73 7.74 1.14 0.21
C VAL A 73 7.56 1.42 -1.28
N PRO A 74 8.57 1.18 -2.13
CA PRO A 74 8.47 1.43 -3.57
C PRO A 74 7.56 0.40 -4.23
N LEU A 75 6.51 0.84 -4.91
CA LEU A 75 5.55 -0.02 -5.61
C LEU A 75 5.46 0.33 -7.09
N GLN A 76 5.11 -0.67 -7.91
CA GLN A 76 4.81 -0.48 -9.32
C GLN A 76 3.31 -0.30 -9.51
N CYS A 77 2.90 0.94 -9.81
CA CYS A 77 1.50 1.24 -10.09
C CYS A 77 1.15 0.86 -11.52
N GLY A 78 0.11 0.05 -11.70
CA GLY A 78 -0.34 -0.41 -13.00
C GLY A 78 -1.80 -0.06 -13.27
N CYS A 79 -2.21 -0.31 -14.52
CA CYS A 79 -3.60 -0.34 -14.92
C CYS A 79 -3.90 -1.70 -15.58
N PRO A 80 -4.37 -2.69 -14.83
CA PRO A 80 -4.68 -4.01 -15.38
C PRO A 80 -5.89 -3.94 -16.32
N SER A 81 -5.83 -4.64 -17.46
CA SER A 81 -6.86 -4.56 -18.51
C SER A 81 -8.26 -5.02 -18.06
N TRP A 82 -8.34 -5.87 -17.04
CA TRP A 82 -9.58 -6.36 -16.44
C TRP A 82 -10.14 -5.44 -15.35
N SER A 83 -9.52 -4.29 -15.10
CA SER A 83 -9.93 -3.32 -14.08
C SER A 83 -10.00 -1.92 -14.67
N SER A 84 -11.04 -1.16 -14.31
CA SER A 84 -11.10 0.27 -14.60
C SER A 84 -10.23 1.11 -13.65
N SER A 85 -9.75 0.52 -12.56
CA SER A 85 -8.97 1.19 -11.53
C SER A 85 -7.48 0.84 -11.57
N SER A 86 -6.63 1.83 -11.28
CA SER A 86 -5.19 1.68 -11.12
C SER A 86 -4.79 1.23 -9.72
N TYR A 87 -3.95 0.21 -9.64
CA TYR A 87 -3.47 -0.37 -8.39
C TYR A 87 -2.16 -1.15 -8.60
N THR A 88 -1.55 -1.56 -7.50
CA THR A 88 -0.33 -2.38 -7.47
C THR A 88 -0.68 -3.88 -7.46
N LEU A 89 0.00 -4.69 -8.26
CA LEU A 89 -0.23 -6.14 -8.34
C LEU A 89 0.67 -6.89 -7.36
N MET A 90 0.44 -6.70 -6.06
CA MET A 90 1.26 -7.33 -5.01
C MET A 90 0.73 -8.72 -4.72
N GLN A 91 1.54 -9.75 -4.96
CA GLN A 91 1.20 -11.13 -4.60
C GLN A 91 1.75 -11.46 -3.23
N TYR A 92 0.85 -11.80 -2.32
CA TYR A 92 1.19 -12.26 -0.97
C TYR A 92 0.85 -13.74 -0.82
N GLN A 93 1.75 -14.48 -0.17
CA GLN A 93 1.51 -15.88 0.18
C GLN A 93 0.81 -15.96 1.53
N ILE A 94 -0.39 -16.52 1.55
CA ILE A 94 -1.21 -16.67 2.75
C ILE A 94 -0.49 -17.53 3.80
N GLY A 95 -0.34 -16.97 5.00
CA GLY A 95 0.18 -17.67 6.16
C GLY A 95 -0.91 -18.34 7.01
N LEU A 96 -0.49 -19.03 8.05
CA LEU A 96 -1.42 -19.64 9.01
C LEU A 96 -2.25 -18.55 9.71
N GLY A 97 -3.58 -18.72 9.71
CA GLY A 97 -4.52 -17.79 10.35
C GLY A 97 -4.79 -16.51 9.55
N ASP A 98 -4.21 -16.36 8.36
CA ASP A 98 -4.50 -15.22 7.50
C ASP A 98 -5.90 -15.29 6.91
N THR A 99 -6.52 -14.12 6.84
CA THR A 99 -7.74 -13.87 6.09
C THR A 99 -7.55 -12.61 5.26
N TYR A 100 -8.38 -12.39 4.24
CA TYR A 100 -8.32 -11.13 3.48
C TYR A 100 -8.49 -9.91 4.39
N TRP A 101 -9.31 -10.02 5.44
CA TRP A 101 -9.48 -8.95 6.42
C TRP A 101 -8.21 -8.70 7.24
N ILE A 102 -7.62 -9.73 7.85
CA ILE A 102 -6.41 -9.59 8.69
C ILE A 102 -5.25 -9.01 7.87
N VAL A 103 -5.01 -9.53 6.66
CA VAL A 103 -3.91 -9.07 5.82
C VAL A 103 -4.15 -7.62 5.38
N SER A 104 -5.36 -7.27 4.96
CA SER A 104 -5.67 -5.91 4.50
C SER A 104 -5.62 -4.85 5.61
N THR A 105 -6.21 -5.14 6.77
CA THR A 105 -6.38 -4.14 7.83
C THR A 105 -5.21 -4.10 8.79
N THR A 106 -4.67 -5.26 9.17
CA THR A 106 -3.58 -5.36 10.16
C THR A 106 -2.22 -5.34 9.47
N LYS A 107 -1.95 -6.30 8.57
CA LYS A 107 -0.61 -6.43 7.97
C LYS A 107 -0.28 -5.29 7.00
N LEU A 108 -1.25 -4.87 6.19
CA LEU A 108 -1.16 -3.76 5.23
C LEU A 108 -1.71 -2.44 5.76
N GLN A 109 -2.11 -2.38 7.03
CA GLN A 109 -2.48 -1.13 7.71
C GLN A 109 -3.58 -0.32 7.00
N ASN A 110 -4.56 -0.99 6.40
CA ASN A 110 -5.63 -0.39 5.60
C ASN A 110 -5.17 0.30 4.30
N LEU A 111 -3.95 0.01 3.79
CA LEU A 111 -3.53 0.42 2.44
C LEU A 111 -4.40 -0.23 1.34
N THR A 112 -5.07 -1.32 1.69
CA THR A 112 -6.12 -1.95 0.89
C THR A 112 -7.28 -2.39 1.78
N GLN A 113 -8.37 -2.81 1.15
CA GLN A 113 -9.58 -3.27 1.81
C GLN A 113 -9.95 -4.65 1.29
N TYR A 114 -10.41 -5.53 2.18
CA TYR A 114 -10.65 -6.93 1.83
C TYR A 114 -11.69 -7.08 0.70
N GLN A 115 -12.68 -6.19 0.61
CA GLN A 115 -13.68 -6.21 -0.47
C GLN A 115 -13.04 -5.95 -1.86
N VAL A 116 -11.93 -5.21 -1.89
CA VAL A 116 -11.16 -5.00 -3.12
C VAL A 116 -10.34 -6.24 -3.42
N VAL A 117 -9.75 -6.88 -2.40
CA VAL A 117 -9.05 -8.17 -2.53
C VAL A 117 -9.98 -9.25 -3.11
N GLU A 118 -11.20 -9.36 -2.61
CA GLU A 118 -12.21 -10.30 -3.15
C GLU A 118 -12.48 -10.05 -4.63
N ARG A 119 -12.65 -8.79 -5.02
CA ARG A 119 -12.94 -8.40 -6.41
C ARG A 119 -11.80 -8.75 -7.37
N VAL A 120 -10.54 -8.55 -6.96
CA VAL A 120 -9.38 -8.80 -7.83
C VAL A 120 -8.90 -10.25 -7.81
N ASN A 121 -9.45 -11.09 -6.92
CA ASN A 121 -9.17 -12.53 -6.87
C ASN A 121 -10.45 -13.35 -7.06
N PRO A 122 -11.15 -13.23 -8.21
CA PRO A 122 -12.48 -13.84 -8.41
C PRO A 122 -12.49 -15.37 -8.40
N THR A 123 -11.33 -16.01 -8.54
CA THR A 123 -11.17 -17.48 -8.53
C THR A 123 -10.90 -18.05 -7.14
N LEU A 124 -10.69 -17.20 -6.13
CA LEU A 124 -10.38 -17.63 -4.77
C LEU A 124 -11.59 -17.42 -3.86
N VAL A 125 -11.76 -18.34 -2.89
CA VAL A 125 -12.85 -18.26 -1.92
C VAL A 125 -12.29 -17.66 -0.61
N PRO A 126 -12.76 -16.48 -0.16
CA PRO A 126 -12.18 -15.78 0.99
C PRO A 126 -12.24 -16.58 2.31
N THR A 127 -13.19 -17.50 2.42
CA THR A 127 -13.41 -18.35 3.60
C THR A 127 -12.65 -19.68 3.55
N VAL A 128 -12.00 -19.99 2.43
CA VAL A 128 -11.24 -21.24 2.22
C VAL A 128 -9.89 -20.87 1.62
N LEU A 129 -8.99 -20.39 2.46
CA LEU A 129 -7.62 -20.02 2.08
C LEU A 129 -6.64 -21.00 2.73
N ASP A 130 -6.00 -21.82 1.90
CA ASP A 130 -4.95 -22.71 2.36
C ASP A 130 -3.65 -21.93 2.59
N VAL A 131 -2.85 -22.39 3.57
CA VAL A 131 -1.51 -21.84 3.78
C VAL A 131 -0.69 -22.08 2.51
N GLY A 132 -0.11 -21.01 2.00
CA GLY A 132 0.67 -21.01 0.76
C GLY A 132 -0.09 -20.54 -0.48
N THR A 133 -1.41 -20.35 -0.41
CA THR A 133 -2.16 -19.75 -1.53
C THR A 133 -1.62 -18.35 -1.83
N LYS A 134 -1.35 -18.05 -3.10
CA LYS A 134 -0.98 -16.70 -3.54
C LYS A 134 -2.23 -15.87 -3.81
N VAL A 135 -2.33 -14.74 -3.14
CA VAL A 135 -3.46 -13.81 -3.23
C VAL A 135 -2.94 -12.45 -3.64
N THR A 136 -3.62 -11.79 -4.56
CA THR A 136 -3.30 -10.41 -4.96
C THR A 136 -3.91 -9.43 -3.97
N PHE A 137 -3.09 -8.64 -3.28
CA PHE A 137 -3.55 -7.55 -2.44
C PHE A 137 -3.33 -6.21 -3.15
N PRO A 138 -4.38 -5.57 -3.69
CA PRO A 138 -4.22 -4.38 -4.52
C PRO A 138 -4.12 -3.13 -3.65
N VAL A 139 -3.01 -2.39 -3.71
CA VAL A 139 -2.96 -1.03 -3.14
C VAL A 139 -3.32 -0.05 -4.25
N PHE A 140 -4.39 0.73 -4.03
CA PHE A 140 -4.75 1.77 -4.98
C PHE A 140 -3.64 2.81 -5.06
N CYS A 141 -3.34 3.21 -6.29
CA CYS A 141 -2.28 4.13 -6.61
C CYS A 141 -2.65 4.92 -7.86
N GLN A 142 -1.92 6.00 -8.11
CA GLN A 142 -2.08 6.81 -9.30
C GLN A 142 -0.70 7.18 -9.82
N CYS A 143 -0.57 7.23 -11.15
CA CYS A 143 0.61 7.80 -11.78
C CYS A 143 0.50 9.32 -11.88
N PRO A 144 1.58 10.08 -11.66
CA PRO A 144 1.55 11.53 -11.85
C PRO A 144 1.22 11.86 -13.31
N ALA A 145 0.30 12.80 -13.51
CA ALA A 145 0.05 13.44 -14.79
C ALA A 145 1.00 14.63 -14.98
N ALA A 146 1.22 15.05 -16.23
CA ALA A 146 2.08 16.20 -16.53
C ALA A 146 1.64 17.50 -15.79
N ALA A 147 0.35 17.63 -15.50
CA ALA A 147 -0.21 18.78 -14.78
C ALA A 147 0.03 18.74 -13.27
N ASP A 148 0.38 17.58 -12.68
CA ASP A 148 0.50 17.41 -11.23
C ASP A 148 1.81 18.03 -10.69
N ASN A 149 2.76 18.36 -11.58
CA ASN A 149 4.10 18.87 -11.25
C ASN A 149 4.80 18.06 -10.14
N ALA A 150 4.57 16.73 -10.15
CA ALA A 150 5.08 15.78 -9.17
C ALA A 150 5.86 14.68 -9.89
N THR A 151 6.98 14.25 -9.30
CA THR A 151 7.80 13.15 -9.84
C THR A 151 7.27 11.78 -9.43
N THR A 152 6.61 11.70 -8.28
CA THR A 152 6.01 10.47 -7.74
C THR A 152 4.84 10.80 -6.81
N LEU A 153 4.00 9.80 -6.53
CA LEU A 153 2.88 9.90 -5.60
C LEU A 153 3.03 8.86 -4.48
N VAL A 154 2.52 9.21 -3.30
CA VAL A 154 2.55 8.34 -2.11
C VAL A 154 1.13 7.99 -1.69
N THR A 155 0.82 6.70 -1.60
CA THR A 155 -0.40 6.21 -0.97
C THR A 155 -0.22 6.26 0.55
N TYR A 156 -1.07 7.02 1.23
CA TYR A 156 -0.99 7.28 2.67
C TYR A 156 -2.34 7.00 3.35
N VAL A 157 -2.31 6.22 4.43
CA VAL A 157 -3.48 6.01 5.29
C VAL A 157 -3.46 7.06 6.40
N MET A 158 -4.45 7.96 6.40
CA MET A 158 -4.58 8.99 7.43
C MET A 158 -4.73 8.36 8.83
N GLN A 159 -3.99 8.94 9.77
CA GLN A 159 -4.02 8.62 11.20
C GLN A 159 -5.02 9.52 11.92
N LEU A 160 -5.37 9.15 13.16
CA LEU A 160 -6.43 9.83 13.93
C LEU A 160 -6.17 11.33 14.16
N GLU A 161 -4.90 11.73 14.29
CA GLU A 161 -4.48 13.11 14.55
C GLU A 161 -4.05 13.86 13.28
N ASP A 162 -4.16 13.22 12.11
CA ASP A 162 -3.77 13.87 10.87
C ASP A 162 -4.78 14.94 10.45
N THR A 163 -4.23 16.02 9.94
CA THR A 163 -4.95 17.04 9.17
C THR A 163 -4.33 17.10 7.79
N TYR A 164 -5.04 17.63 6.78
CA TYR A 164 -4.44 17.83 5.46
C TYR A 164 -3.18 18.70 5.52
N VAL A 165 -3.14 19.68 6.43
CA VAL A 165 -1.98 20.55 6.65
C VAL A 165 -0.79 19.78 7.22
N SER A 166 -1.00 18.94 8.24
CA SER A 166 0.09 18.15 8.82
C SER A 166 0.64 17.12 7.85
N VAL A 167 -0.23 16.47 7.06
CA VAL A 167 0.18 15.52 6.02
C VAL A 167 0.95 16.23 4.91
N ALA A 168 0.46 17.37 4.42
CA ALA A 168 1.15 18.15 3.40
C ALA A 168 2.55 18.60 3.87
N ALA A 169 2.65 19.06 5.13
CA ALA A 169 3.93 19.40 5.74
C ALA A 169 4.87 18.19 5.84
N ALA A 170 4.37 17.02 6.24
CA ALA A 170 5.17 15.78 6.35
C ALA A 170 5.77 15.34 5.00
N PHE A 171 5.05 15.57 3.90
CA PHE A 171 5.52 15.27 2.54
C PHE A 171 6.16 16.47 1.82
N SER A 172 6.32 17.62 2.50
CA SER A 172 6.84 18.85 1.91
C SER A 172 6.11 19.29 0.63
N VAL A 173 4.78 19.12 0.60
CA VAL A 173 3.91 19.55 -0.50
C VAL A 173 3.05 20.74 -0.09
N ALA A 174 2.67 21.59 -1.06
CA ALA A 174 1.80 22.72 -0.80
C ALA A 174 0.35 22.26 -0.54
N TYR A 175 -0.26 22.78 0.51
CA TYR A 175 -1.70 22.68 0.72
C TYR A 175 -2.33 24.05 0.49
N PRO A 176 -3.14 24.24 -0.58
CA PRO A 176 -3.83 25.51 -0.81
C PRO A 176 -4.80 25.77 0.35
N GLN A 177 -4.69 26.94 0.97
CA GLN A 177 -5.58 27.39 2.04
C GLN A 177 -6.96 27.78 1.50
#